data_AF-A0A699WZH7-F1
#
_entry.id   AF-A0A699WZH7-F1
#
_cell.length_a   1.000
_cell.length_b   1.000
_cell.length_c   1.000
_cell.angle_alpha   90.00
_cell.angle_beta   90.00
_cell.angle_gamma   90.00
#
_symmetry.space_group_name_H-M   'P 1'
#
loop_
_entity.id
_entity.type
_entity.pdbx_description
1 polymer ?
#
loop_
_entity_poly.entity_id
_entity_poly.type
_entity_poly.pdbx_seq_one_letter_code
_entity_poly.pdbx_strand_id
1 'polypeptide(L)' 'MLKKTSWYVMKCLDDSVMRPQTEEYIEEVRWMSPQDALARIEDSYASIALVVRHYLSEMAGKPAKTTSD' A
#
# COMPACT_ATOMS: atom_id res chain seq x y z
N MET A 1 -14.61 -9.56 22.80
CA MET A 1 -13.48 -8.75 22.28
C MET A 1 -13.58 -8.76 20.76
N LEU A 2 -13.59 -7.58 20.11
CA LEU A 2 -13.59 -7.48 18.64
C LEU A 2 -12.22 -7.91 18.09
N LYS A 3 -12.19 -8.50 16.88
CA LYS A 3 -10.93 -8.86 16.20
C LYS A 3 -10.09 -7.59 15.99
N LYS A 4 -8.79 -7.70 16.28
CA LYS A 4 -7.81 -6.63 16.03
C LYS A 4 -7.16 -6.85 14.67
N THR A 5 -6.92 -5.76 13.95
CA THR A 5 -6.20 -5.73 12.68
C THR A 5 -4.94 -4.89 12.84
N SER A 6 -3.81 -5.39 12.35
CA SER A 6 -2.51 -4.71 12.38
C SER A 6 -1.96 -4.55 10.96
N TRP A 7 -1.32 -3.42 10.69
CA TRP A 7 -0.75 -3.07 9.38
C TRP A 7 0.76 -2.91 9.50
N TYR A 8 1.50 -3.30 8.45
CA TYR A 8 2.96 -3.28 8.42
C TYR A 8 3.46 -2.67 7.11
N VAL A 9 4.49 -1.83 7.20
CA VAL A 9 5.21 -1.33 6.02
C VAL A 9 6.27 -2.36 5.64
N MET A 10 6.30 -2.77 4.37
CA MET A 10 7.23 -3.79 3.86
C MET A 10 7.97 -3.29 2.61
N LYS A 11 9.20 -3.77 2.42
CA LYS A 11 9.95 -3.60 1.17
C LYS A 11 9.66 -4.79 0.27
N CYS A 12 9.21 -4.54 -0.97
CA CYS A 12 9.15 -5.57 -1.98
C CYS A 12 10.57 -5.95 -2.42
N LEU A 13 10.89 -7.24 -2.39
CA LEU A 13 12.22 -7.75 -2.79
C LEU A 13 12.22 -8.25 -4.24
N ASP A 14 11.12 -8.85 -4.68
CA ASP A 14 10.91 -9.40 -6.02
C ASP A 14 9.41 -9.47 -6.33
N ASP A 15 9.00 -8.86 -7.43
CA ASP A 15 7.64 -8.83 -7.97
C ASP A 15 7.57 -9.36 -9.42
N SER A 16 8.60 -10.08 -9.87
CA SER A 16 8.72 -10.60 -11.25
C SER A 16 7.57 -11.51 -11.69
N VAL A 17 6.86 -12.12 -10.73
CA VAL A 17 5.71 -13.00 -10.95
C VAL A 17 4.41 -12.45 -10.35
N MET A 18 4.34 -11.13 -10.12
CA MET A 18 3.14 -10.47 -9.60
C MET A 18 1.94 -10.72 -10.53
N ARG A 19 0.87 -11.28 -9.97
CA ARG A 19 -0.39 -11.55 -10.67
C ARG A 19 -1.59 -11.42 -9.73
N PRO A 20 -2.78 -11.07 -10.23
CA PRO A 20 -4.00 -11.07 -9.42
C PRO A 20 -4.28 -12.47 -8.83
N GLN A 21 -4.91 -12.51 -7.65
CA GLN A 21 -5.31 -13.75 -6.99
C GLN A 21 -6.80 -13.99 -7.22
N THR A 22 -7.13 -14.56 -8.37
CA THR A 22 -8.52 -14.74 -8.82
C THR A 22 -9.33 -15.68 -7.91
N GLU A 23 -8.66 -16.60 -7.20
CA GLU A 23 -9.27 -17.49 -6.21
C GLU A 23 -9.81 -16.73 -5.00
N GLU A 24 -9.26 -15.54 -4.70
CA GLU A 24 -9.74 -14.62 -3.66
C GLU A 24 -10.57 -13.46 -4.23
N TYR A 25 -11.05 -13.58 -5.48
CA TYR A 25 -11.80 -12.54 -6.19
C TYR A 25 -11.01 -11.23 -6.39
N ILE A 26 -9.68 -11.32 -6.46
CA ILE A 26 -8.82 -10.19 -6.80
C ILE A 26 -8.55 -10.21 -8.31
N GLU A 27 -9.08 -9.21 -9.01
CA GLU A 27 -9.03 -9.11 -10.48
C GLU A 27 -7.86 -8.27 -10.99
N GLU A 28 -7.37 -7.31 -10.21
CA GLU A 28 -6.28 -6.41 -10.60
C GLU A 28 -5.25 -6.28 -9.45
N VAL A 29 -3.97 -6.30 -9.80
CA VAL A 29 -2.88 -5.88 -8.92
C VAL A 29 -1.93 -5.00 -9.72
N ARG A 30 -1.55 -3.86 -9.15
CA ARG A 30 -0.68 -2.89 -9.81
C ARG A 30 0.08 -2.06 -8.78
N TRP A 31 1.28 -1.64 -9.16
CA TRP A 31 1.96 -0.57 -8.47
C TRP A 31 1.32 0.77 -8.82
N MET A 32 1.27 1.67 -7.85
CA MET A 32 0.67 3.00 -8.00
C MET A 32 1.64 4.07 -7.50
N SER A 33 1.67 5.21 -8.19
CA SER A 33 2.26 6.41 -7.60
C SER A 33 1.43 6.86 -6.39
N PRO A 34 2.00 7.66 -5.47
CA PRO A 34 1.24 8.24 -4.36
C PRO A 34 -0.03 8.98 -4.81
N GLN A 35 0.04 9.69 -5.93
CA GLN A 35 -1.08 10.44 -6.51
C GLN A 35 -2.17 9.49 -7.02
N ASP A 36 -1.79 8.44 -7.76
CA ASP A 36 -2.75 7.45 -8.26
C ASP A 36 -3.42 6.68 -7.12
N ALA A 37 -2.65 6.34 -6.09
CA ALA A 37 -3.16 5.67 -4.90
C ALA A 37 -4.18 6.56 -4.17
N LEU A 38 -3.90 7.86 -4.02
CA LEU A 38 -4.84 8.81 -3.42
C LEU A 38 -6.11 9.01 -4.25
N ALA A 39 -6.03 8.98 -5.58
CA ALA A 39 -7.21 9.07 -6.44
C ALA A 39 -8.11 7.82 -6.31
N ARG A 40 -7.52 6.63 -6.19
CA ARG A 40 -8.25 5.36 -6.05
C ARG A 40 -8.75 5.05 -4.64
N ILE A 41 -8.21 5.72 -3.61
CA ILE A 41 -8.54 5.40 -2.21
C ILE A 41 -9.98 5.78 -1.85
N GLU A 42 -10.63 6.65 -2.63
CA GLU A 42 -12.03 7.04 -2.43
C GLU A 42 -12.99 5.85 -2.62
N ASP A 43 -12.60 4.88 -3.46
CA ASP A 43 -13.35 3.65 -3.71
C ASP A 43 -13.01 2.52 -2.70
N SER A 44 -12.21 2.81 -1.67
CA SER A 44 -11.77 1.84 -0.66
C SER A 44 -12.48 2.00 0.67
N TYR A 45 -12.40 0.98 1.54
CA TYR A 45 -12.87 1.10 2.92
C TYR A 45 -12.17 2.22 3.68
N ALA A 46 -12.92 2.96 4.51
CA ALA A 46 -12.39 4.10 5.27
C ALA A 46 -11.18 3.76 6.16
N SER A 47 -11.12 2.53 6.68
CA SER A 47 -9.97 2.04 7.46
C SER A 47 -8.70 1.91 6.62
N ILE A 48 -8.81 1.48 5.37
CA ILE A 48 -7.68 1.41 4.42
C ILE A 48 -7.26 2.84 4.04
N ALA A 49 -8.23 3.72 3.79
CA ALA A 49 -7.96 5.12 3.48
C ALA A 49 -7.17 5.82 4.60
N LEU A 50 -7.53 5.57 5.85
CA LEU A 50 -6.80 6.09 7.01
C LEU A 50 -5.34 5.62 7.03
N VAL A 51 -5.11 4.33 6.82
CA VAL A 51 -3.76 3.74 6.83
C VAL A 51 -2.90 4.29 5.70
N VAL A 52 -3.44 4.36 4.48
CA VAL A 52 -2.70 4.85 3.30
C VAL A 52 -2.36 6.34 3.45
N ARG A 53 -3.32 7.18 3.91
CA ARG A 53 -3.06 8.61 4.15
C ARG A 53 -1.99 8.81 5.23
N HIS A 54 -2.05 8.04 6.32
CA HIS A 54 -1.02 8.08 7.37
C HIS A 54 0.36 7.69 6.81
N TYR A 55 0.44 6.58 6.07
CA TYR A 55 1.69 6.14 5.44
C TYR A 55 2.28 7.19 4.50
N LEU A 56 1.48 7.78 3.60
CA LEU A 56 1.97 8.78 2.65
C LEU A 56 2.43 10.07 3.33
N SER A 57 1.75 10.50 4.40
CA SER A 57 2.19 11.65 5.20
C SER A 57 3.55 11.39 5.86
N GLU A 58 3.74 10.20 6.42
CA GLU A 58 5.01 9.81 7.05
C GLU A 58 6.16 9.70 6.04
N MET A 59 5.87 9.22 4.83
CA MET A 59 6.86 9.11 3.76
C MET A 59 7.23 10.46 3.15
N ALA A 60 6.28 11.39 3.03
CA ALA A 60 6.56 12.75 2.56
C ALA A 60 7.48 13.54 3.52
N GLY A 61 7.44 13.23 4.83
CA GLY A 61 8.29 13.85 5.85
C GLY A 61 9.67 13.23 6.01
N LYS A 62 9.97 12.10 5.33
CA LYS A 62 11.26 11.40 5.47
C LYS A 62 12.17 11.70 4.28
N PRO A 63 13.41 12.17 4.50
CA PRO A 63 14.38 12.24 3.42
C PRO A 63 14.67 10.83 2.92
N ALA A 64 14.71 10.65 1.60
CA ALA A 64 15.10 9.39 0.99
C ALA A 64 16.50 9.01 1.49
N LYS A 65 16.60 7.96 2.31
CA LYS A 65 17.89 7.43 2.71
C LYS A 65 18.57 6.87 1.47
N THR A 66 19.55 7.61 0.93
CA THR A 66 20.50 7.14 -0.07
C THR A 66 21.11 5.85 0.45
N THR A 67 20.73 4.72 -0.14
CA THR A 67 21.39 3.45 0.09
C THR A 67 22.53 3.40 -0.91
N SER A 68 23.73 3.79 -0.47
CA SER A 68 24.97 3.30 -1.07
C SER A 68 25.25 1.94 -0.43
N ASP A 69 25.28 0.90 -1.27
CA ASP A 69 26.18 -0.26 -1.19
C ASP A 69 26.15 -0.97 -2.55
#